data_AF-A0A1V2TDT1-F1
#
_entry.id   AF-A0A1V2TDT1-F1
#
_cell.length_a   1.000
_cell.length_b   1.000
_cell.length_c   1.000
_cell.angle_alpha   90.00
_cell.angle_beta   90.00
_cell.angle_gamma   90.00
#
_symmetry.space_group_name_H-M   'P 1'
#
loop_
_entity.id
_entity.type
_entity.pdbx_description
1 polymer ?
#
loop_
_entity_poly.entity_id
_entity_poly.type
_entity_poly.pdbx_seq_one_letter_code
_entity_poly.pdbx_strand_id
1 'polypeptide(L)'
;MVEWFRGQENLERRFADVFRQSLDEVLDGQRTGRFDIEELSKTEKTYLGTKVEIVVRAAFELPPGDRMDYKVQGHDVDAKFSLRGDWAIPREALNHICLLLHANDRKRIFDVGLIRIRPELLNKGSNQDGKKTLTKSAKTSITWLFRDAALPPNLLLSLPIATRETIFGAGSGQKRINELLRHVRGVLIDRNTAVTVAMQQDGMKRCRDARKVLSREGIAVLGHQNDSPKIAQALELPVPPKGNFIAVRLVRVPDGTNDRPTALIAGDRYAVTESDEPTAPLPSIRY
;
A
#
# COMPACT_ATOMS: atom_id res chain seq x y z
N MET A 1 19.50 -19.86 8.40
CA MET A 1 18.51 -19.16 7.55
C MET A 1 17.64 -18.19 8.33
N VAL A 2 16.95 -18.61 9.39
CA VAL A 2 16.18 -17.69 10.26
C VAL A 2 17.04 -16.53 10.74
N GLU A 3 18.22 -16.84 11.31
CA GLU A 3 19.17 -15.81 11.78
C GLU A 3 19.70 -14.92 10.65
N TRP A 4 19.81 -15.44 9.42
CA TRP A 4 20.22 -14.63 8.27
C TRP A 4 19.16 -13.58 7.93
N PHE A 5 17.87 -13.96 7.94
CA PHE A 5 16.78 -13.00 7.75
C PHE A 5 16.73 -12.00 8.91
N ARG A 6 16.81 -12.47 10.16
CA ARG A 6 16.79 -11.60 11.36
C ARG A 6 17.95 -10.61 11.42
N GLY A 7 19.09 -10.93 10.80
CA GLY A 7 20.22 -10.02 10.65
C GLY A 7 20.05 -8.94 9.58
N GLN A 8 18.96 -8.95 8.80
CA GLN A 8 18.71 -7.92 7.79
C GLN A 8 18.19 -6.63 8.42
N GLU A 9 18.69 -5.49 7.94
CA GLU A 9 18.19 -4.19 8.35
C GLU A 9 16.73 -3.99 7.90
N ASN A 10 15.90 -3.41 8.79
CA ASN A 10 14.50 -3.07 8.53
C ASN A 10 13.68 -4.25 7.95
N LEU A 11 13.97 -5.48 8.38
CA LEU A 11 13.42 -6.71 7.82
C LEU A 11 11.88 -6.69 7.70
N GLU A 12 11.18 -6.32 8.77
CA GLU A 12 9.70 -6.26 8.77
C GLU A 12 9.20 -5.28 7.72
N ARG A 13 9.81 -4.09 7.67
CA ARG A 13 9.43 -3.04 6.72
C ARG A 13 9.69 -3.46 5.27
N ARG A 14 10.80 -4.14 5.00
CA ARG A 14 11.12 -4.66 3.67
C ARG A 14 10.08 -5.68 3.21
N PHE A 15 9.65 -6.60 4.07
CA PHE A 15 8.57 -7.53 3.74
C PHE A 15 7.21 -6.84 3.57
N ALA A 16 6.87 -5.89 4.45
CA ALA A 16 5.68 -5.06 4.30
C ALA A 16 5.64 -4.36 2.94
N ASP A 17 6.75 -3.76 2.52
CA ASP A 17 6.88 -3.09 1.22
C ASP A 17 6.80 -4.08 0.04
N VAL A 18 7.42 -5.27 0.16
CA VAL A 18 7.28 -6.36 -0.83
C VAL A 18 5.82 -6.71 -1.08
N PHE A 19 5.04 -6.92 -0.02
CA PHE A 19 3.64 -7.28 -0.14
C PHE A 19 2.83 -6.13 -0.73
N ARG A 20 3.00 -4.90 -0.23
CA ARG A 20 2.29 -3.72 -0.75
C ARG A 20 2.56 -3.52 -2.24
N GLN A 21 3.83 -3.53 -2.63
CA GLN A 21 4.25 -3.39 -4.03
C GLN A 21 3.65 -4.50 -4.90
N SER A 22 3.73 -5.75 -4.47
CA SER A 22 3.24 -6.89 -5.26
C SER A 22 1.73 -6.83 -5.48
N LEU A 23 0.97 -6.46 -4.45
CA LEU A 23 -0.47 -6.27 -4.53
C LEU A 23 -0.80 -5.15 -5.53
N ASP A 24 -0.16 -3.99 -5.38
CA ASP A 24 -0.43 -2.82 -6.21
C ASP A 24 -0.06 -3.04 -7.68
N GLU A 25 1.05 -3.73 -7.96
CA GLU A 25 1.47 -4.07 -9.31
C GLU A 25 0.51 -5.04 -10.02
N VAL A 26 -0.06 -6.02 -9.30
CA VAL A 26 -1.01 -6.98 -9.90
C VAL A 26 -2.39 -6.36 -10.06
N LEU A 27 -2.80 -5.49 -9.14
CA LEU A 27 -4.02 -4.71 -9.30
C LEU A 27 -3.95 -3.85 -10.57
N ASP A 28 -2.77 -3.31 -10.91
CA ASP A 28 -2.54 -2.42 -12.05
C ASP A 28 -3.58 -1.28 -12.04
N GLY A 29 -3.71 -0.61 -10.88
CA GLY A 29 -4.73 0.40 -10.66
C GLY A 29 -4.62 1.57 -11.66
N GLN A 30 -3.41 1.89 -12.14
CA GLN A 30 -3.21 2.90 -13.16
C GLN A 30 -3.99 2.61 -14.45
N ARG A 31 -4.04 1.35 -14.89
CA ARG A 31 -4.77 0.97 -16.11
C ARG A 31 -6.21 0.60 -15.84
N THR A 32 -6.46 -0.05 -14.70
CA THR A 32 -7.72 -0.75 -14.44
C THR A 32 -8.63 -0.01 -13.47
N GLY A 33 -8.10 0.92 -12.67
CA GLY A 33 -8.81 1.56 -11.57
C GLY A 33 -9.05 0.65 -10.37
N ARG A 34 -8.66 -0.64 -10.44
CA ARG A 34 -8.86 -1.63 -9.38
C ARG A 34 -7.97 -1.33 -8.20
N PHE A 35 -8.49 -1.60 -7.01
CA PHE A 35 -7.74 -1.46 -5.76
C PHE A 35 -8.07 -2.57 -4.76
N ASP A 36 -8.93 -3.52 -5.11
CA ASP A 36 -9.32 -4.64 -4.25
C ASP A 36 -8.94 -5.98 -4.91
N ILE A 37 -8.26 -6.84 -4.17
CA ILE A 37 -7.81 -8.17 -4.66
C ILE A 37 -9.01 -9.00 -5.14
N GLU A 38 -10.22 -8.76 -4.61
CA GLU A 38 -11.40 -9.47 -5.06
C GLU A 38 -11.82 -9.15 -6.50
N GLU A 39 -11.36 -8.02 -7.06
CA GLU A 39 -11.57 -7.64 -8.46
C GLU A 39 -10.65 -8.39 -9.45
N LEU A 40 -9.66 -9.13 -8.93
CA LEU A 40 -8.74 -9.91 -9.76
C LEU A 40 -9.37 -11.22 -10.24
N SER A 41 -9.10 -11.56 -11.49
CA SER A 41 -9.42 -12.87 -12.04
C SER A 41 -8.61 -13.99 -11.36
N LYS A 42 -9.01 -15.24 -11.57
CA LYS A 42 -8.29 -16.41 -11.03
C LYS A 42 -6.84 -16.46 -11.51
N THR A 43 -6.58 -16.12 -12.78
CA THR A 43 -5.22 -16.14 -13.36
C THR A 43 -4.35 -15.04 -12.76
N GLU A 44 -4.89 -13.85 -12.51
CA GLU A 44 -4.18 -12.77 -11.82
C GLU A 44 -3.89 -13.10 -10.36
N LYS A 45 -4.85 -13.70 -9.64
CA LYS A 45 -4.63 -14.19 -8.26
C LYS A 45 -3.53 -15.26 -8.21
N THR A 46 -3.42 -16.11 -9.24
CA THR A 46 -2.30 -17.06 -9.38
C THR A 46 -0.98 -16.34 -9.65
N TYR A 47 -0.97 -15.38 -10.57
CA TYR A 47 0.23 -14.60 -10.92
C TYR A 47 0.77 -13.79 -9.74
N LEU A 48 -0.10 -13.36 -8.81
CA LEU A 48 0.31 -12.66 -7.60
C LEU A 48 1.38 -13.42 -6.80
N GLY A 49 1.33 -14.75 -6.77
CA GLY A 49 2.39 -15.53 -6.12
C GLY A 49 3.75 -15.37 -6.79
N THR A 50 3.79 -15.44 -8.12
CA THR A 50 5.00 -15.18 -8.91
C THR A 50 5.47 -13.74 -8.76
N LYS A 51 4.55 -12.77 -8.67
CA LYS A 51 4.93 -11.38 -8.44
C LYS A 51 5.60 -11.20 -7.08
N VAL A 52 5.00 -11.74 -6.02
CA VAL A 52 5.58 -11.70 -4.67
C VAL A 52 6.97 -12.35 -4.66
N GLU A 53 7.15 -13.46 -5.36
CA GLU A 53 8.46 -14.10 -5.51
C GLU A 53 9.49 -13.15 -6.14
N ILE A 54 9.18 -12.58 -7.31
CA ILE A 54 10.07 -11.64 -8.00
C ILE A 54 10.45 -10.45 -7.10
N VAL A 55 9.48 -9.88 -6.39
CA VAL A 55 9.70 -8.72 -5.54
C VAL A 55 10.49 -9.07 -4.28
N VAL A 56 10.27 -10.23 -3.65
CA VAL A 56 11.14 -10.74 -2.56
C VAL A 56 12.58 -10.86 -3.05
N ARG A 57 12.79 -11.48 -4.21
CA ARG A 57 14.15 -11.67 -4.75
C ARG A 57 14.87 -10.35 -4.93
N ALA A 58 14.20 -9.38 -5.54
CA ALA A 58 14.75 -8.05 -5.77
C ALA A 58 14.99 -7.32 -4.44
N ALA A 59 14.02 -7.34 -3.53
CA ALA A 59 14.11 -6.62 -2.26
C ALA A 59 15.25 -7.13 -1.38
N PHE A 60 15.58 -8.42 -1.43
CA PHE A 60 16.62 -9.07 -0.63
C PHE A 60 17.89 -9.42 -1.41
N GLU A 61 17.97 -9.01 -2.68
CA GLU A 61 19.09 -9.29 -3.59
C GLU A 61 19.48 -10.77 -3.62
N LEU A 62 18.48 -11.65 -3.56
CA LEU A 62 18.72 -13.08 -3.45
C LEU A 62 19.19 -13.64 -4.79
N PRO A 63 20.31 -14.39 -4.83
CA PRO A 63 20.72 -15.10 -6.02
C PRO A 63 19.71 -16.21 -6.37
N PRO A 64 19.63 -16.62 -7.65
CA PRO A 64 18.80 -17.75 -8.06
C PRO A 64 19.23 -19.04 -7.34
N GLY A 65 18.27 -19.90 -7.03
CA GLY A 65 18.54 -21.25 -6.54
C GLY A 65 19.06 -22.17 -7.65
N ASP A 66 19.66 -23.30 -7.26
CA ASP A 66 20.05 -24.33 -8.23
C ASP A 66 18.81 -25.08 -8.72
N ARG A 67 17.83 -25.28 -7.83
CA ARG A 67 16.59 -26.02 -8.10
C ARG A 67 15.32 -25.28 -7.67
N MET A 68 15.44 -24.30 -6.78
CA MET A 68 14.33 -23.53 -6.21
C MET A 68 14.46 -22.05 -6.59
N ASP A 69 13.50 -21.22 -6.17
CA ASP A 69 13.45 -19.80 -6.56
C ASP A 69 14.72 -19.04 -6.18
N TYR A 70 15.24 -19.26 -4.97
CA TYR A 70 16.41 -18.53 -4.45
C TYR A 70 17.46 -19.43 -3.80
N LYS A 71 18.65 -18.86 -3.59
CA LYS A 71 19.68 -19.41 -2.71
C LYS A 71 19.95 -18.46 -1.53
N VAL A 72 19.76 -18.94 -0.31
CA VAL A 72 19.99 -18.18 0.93
C VAL A 72 21.02 -18.91 1.77
N GLN A 73 22.19 -18.29 2.00
CA GLN A 73 23.30 -18.90 2.75
C GLN A 73 23.67 -20.30 2.23
N GLY A 74 23.72 -20.47 0.90
CA GLY A 74 24.05 -21.73 0.24
C GLY A 74 22.91 -22.75 0.16
N HIS A 75 21.74 -22.49 0.74
CA HIS A 75 20.59 -23.39 0.68
C HIS A 75 19.56 -22.93 -0.36
N ASP A 76 19.04 -23.88 -1.15
CA ASP A 76 17.89 -23.66 -2.02
C ASP A 76 16.61 -23.40 -1.20
N VAL A 77 15.92 -22.30 -1.53
CA VAL A 77 14.69 -21.84 -0.89
C VAL A 77 13.62 -21.59 -1.93
N ASP A 78 12.43 -22.12 -1.66
CA ASP A 78 11.26 -22.03 -2.52
C ASP A 78 10.24 -21.07 -1.92
N ALA A 79 9.86 -20.02 -2.62
CA ALA A 79 8.84 -19.07 -2.16
C ALA A 79 7.46 -19.63 -2.43
N LYS A 80 6.58 -19.51 -1.43
CA LYS A 80 5.18 -19.87 -1.59
C LYS A 80 4.31 -18.79 -1.00
N PHE A 81 3.47 -18.22 -1.85
CA PHE A 81 2.48 -17.22 -1.45
C PHE A 81 1.07 -17.85 -1.36
N SER A 82 0.26 -17.38 -0.42
CA SER A 82 -1.17 -17.67 -0.38
C SER A 82 -1.95 -16.49 0.21
N LEU A 83 -3.11 -16.19 -0.39
CA LEU A 83 -4.09 -15.24 0.15
C LEU A 83 -4.87 -15.78 1.36
N ARG A 84 -4.79 -17.09 1.65
CA ARG A 84 -5.56 -17.76 2.72
C ARG A 84 -4.68 -18.50 3.73
N GLY A 85 -3.36 -18.49 3.56
CA GLY A 85 -2.43 -19.27 4.39
C GLY A 85 -2.48 -20.78 4.12
N ASP A 86 -2.86 -21.17 2.91
CA ASP A 86 -2.94 -22.55 2.39
C ASP A 86 -1.98 -22.77 1.20
N TRP A 87 -0.68 -22.66 1.48
CA TRP A 87 0.36 -22.78 0.45
C TRP A 87 0.30 -24.11 -0.32
N ALA A 88 0.23 -24.00 -1.65
CA ALA A 88 0.33 -25.13 -2.56
C ALA A 88 1.80 -25.51 -2.78
N ILE A 89 2.25 -26.54 -2.07
CA ILE A 89 3.61 -27.06 -2.09
C ILE A 89 3.75 -28.07 -3.24
N PRO A 90 4.60 -27.81 -4.23
CA PRO A 90 4.81 -28.72 -5.34
C PRO A 90 5.79 -29.84 -4.95
N ARG A 91 5.87 -30.89 -5.78
CA ARG A 91 6.63 -32.11 -5.43
C ARG A 91 8.12 -31.85 -5.37
N GLU A 92 8.64 -30.97 -6.22
CA GLU A 92 10.02 -30.55 -6.28
C GLU A 92 10.49 -29.85 -4.99
N ALA A 93 9.59 -29.24 -4.22
CA ALA A 93 9.91 -28.60 -2.95
C ALA A 93 10.14 -29.60 -1.80
N LEU A 94 9.90 -30.90 -2.00
CA LEU A 94 10.19 -31.92 -0.99
C LEU A 94 11.66 -31.89 -0.58
N ASN A 95 11.91 -31.92 0.73
CA ASN A 95 13.23 -31.80 1.37
C ASN A 95 13.90 -30.41 1.26
N HIS A 96 13.29 -29.46 0.54
CA HIS A 96 13.73 -28.07 0.48
C HIS A 96 13.08 -27.21 1.57
N ILE A 97 13.62 -26.01 1.78
CA ILE A 97 13.02 -25.02 2.67
C ILE A 97 12.06 -24.16 1.86
N CYS A 98 10.84 -23.99 2.36
CA CYS A 98 9.89 -23.03 1.81
C CYS A 98 9.87 -21.75 2.66
N LEU A 99 9.94 -20.61 1.97
CA LEU A 99 9.56 -19.29 2.51
C LEU A 99 8.06 -19.10 2.28
N LEU A 100 7.28 -19.24 3.35
CA LEU A 100 5.83 -19.12 3.36
C LEU A 100 5.44 -17.65 3.53
N LEU A 101 4.68 -17.13 2.58
CA LEU A 101 4.30 -15.73 2.47
C LEU A 101 2.77 -15.64 2.42
N HIS A 102 2.19 -14.77 3.25
CA HIS A 102 0.76 -14.52 3.25
C HIS A 102 0.50 -13.03 3.49
N ALA A 103 -0.49 -12.48 2.78
CA ALA A 103 -0.96 -11.13 3.03
C ALA A 103 -2.48 -11.07 2.93
N ASN A 104 -3.08 -10.20 3.75
CA ASN A 104 -4.48 -9.87 3.71
C ASN A 104 -4.65 -8.34 3.73
N ASP A 105 -4.96 -7.77 2.57
CA ASP A 105 -5.03 -6.31 2.39
C ASP A 105 -6.15 -5.67 3.23
N ARG A 106 -7.33 -6.31 3.27
CA ARG A 106 -8.47 -5.82 4.08
C ARG A 106 -8.17 -5.80 5.57
N LYS A 107 -7.51 -6.85 6.08
CA LYS A 107 -7.12 -6.93 7.50
C LYS A 107 -5.85 -6.14 7.80
N ARG A 108 -5.13 -5.68 6.78
CA ARG A 108 -3.84 -4.98 6.88
C ARG A 108 -2.80 -5.78 7.65
N ILE A 109 -2.72 -7.08 7.36
CA ILE A 109 -1.74 -7.98 7.98
C ILE A 109 -0.97 -8.80 6.95
N PHE A 110 0.21 -9.25 7.34
CA PHE A 110 0.98 -10.24 6.61
C PHE A 110 1.66 -11.24 7.55
N ASP A 111 1.98 -12.42 7.01
CA ASP A 111 2.80 -13.43 7.66
C ASP A 111 4.01 -13.79 6.79
N VAL A 112 5.13 -14.06 7.45
CA VAL A 112 6.33 -14.64 6.82
C VAL A 112 6.85 -15.76 7.71
N GLY A 113 6.97 -16.95 7.16
CA GLY A 113 7.45 -18.13 7.90
C GLY A 113 8.38 -18.99 7.06
N LEU A 114 9.13 -19.85 7.76
CA LEU A 114 10.04 -20.83 7.15
C LEU A 114 9.64 -22.23 7.61
N ILE A 115 9.67 -23.17 6.68
CA ILE A 115 9.48 -24.60 6.99
C ILE A 115 10.30 -25.46 6.05
N ARG A 116 10.91 -26.54 6.57
CA ARG A 116 11.50 -27.58 5.71
C ARG A 116 10.40 -28.57 5.35
N ILE A 117 10.11 -28.71 4.06
CA ILE A 117 9.06 -29.60 3.60
C ILE A 117 9.51 -31.05 3.72
N ARG A 118 8.66 -31.88 4.33
CA ARG A 118 8.82 -33.33 4.40
C ARG A 118 7.48 -34.02 4.09
N PRO A 119 7.46 -35.26 3.58
CA PRO A 119 6.23 -35.94 3.20
C PRO A 119 5.17 -36.00 4.31
N GLU A 120 5.59 -36.21 5.56
CA GLU A 120 4.72 -36.30 6.74
C GLU A 120 4.02 -34.98 7.11
N LEU A 121 4.51 -33.85 6.59
CA LEU A 121 3.93 -32.52 6.82
C LEU A 121 2.84 -32.18 5.82
N LEU A 122 2.64 -32.99 4.78
CA LEU A 122 1.72 -32.72 3.69
C LEU A 122 0.45 -33.56 3.80
N ASN A 123 -0.68 -32.96 3.45
CA ASN A 123 -1.94 -33.68 3.30
C ASN A 123 -1.82 -34.74 2.19
N LYS A 124 -2.62 -35.81 2.30
CA LYS A 124 -2.63 -36.88 1.28
C LYS A 124 -3.18 -36.38 -0.06
N GLY A 125 -4.21 -35.54 -0.02
CA GLY A 125 -4.83 -34.95 -1.21
C GLY A 125 -3.93 -33.93 -1.92
N SER A 126 -4.10 -33.82 -3.24
CA SER A 126 -3.41 -32.85 -4.09
C SER A 126 -4.40 -32.12 -4.99
N ASN A 127 -4.00 -30.96 -5.51
CA ASN A 127 -4.74 -30.29 -6.58
C ASN A 127 -4.52 -31.00 -7.94
N GLN A 128 -5.13 -30.46 -9.00
CA GLN A 128 -4.99 -30.99 -10.37
C GLN A 128 -3.54 -31.01 -10.87
N ASP A 129 -2.69 -30.10 -10.39
CA ASP A 129 -1.26 -30.03 -10.72
C ASP A 129 -0.38 -30.91 -9.81
N GLY A 130 -0.98 -31.74 -8.95
CA GLY A 130 -0.26 -32.61 -8.02
C GLY A 130 0.37 -31.89 -6.81
N LYS A 131 0.09 -30.59 -6.63
CA LYS A 131 0.56 -29.81 -5.47
C LYS A 131 -0.25 -30.14 -4.23
N LYS A 132 0.41 -30.20 -3.08
CA LYS A 132 -0.19 -30.56 -1.78
C LYS A 132 -0.19 -29.36 -0.85
N THR A 133 -0.96 -29.42 0.22
CA THR A 133 -0.96 -28.40 1.28
C THR A 133 -0.41 -28.97 2.58
N LEU A 134 0.05 -28.09 3.48
CA LEU A 134 0.48 -28.49 4.82
C LEU A 134 -0.70 -29.04 5.64
N THR A 135 -0.45 -30.07 6.44
CA THR A 135 -1.40 -30.55 7.45
C THR A 135 -1.63 -29.47 8.52
N LYS A 136 -2.74 -29.56 9.27
CA LYS A 136 -3.03 -28.63 10.35
C LYS A 136 -1.94 -28.64 11.44
N SER A 137 -1.41 -29.82 11.77
CA SER A 137 -0.30 -29.96 12.74
C SER A 137 1.01 -29.42 12.17
N ALA A 138 1.30 -29.60 10.88
CA ALA A 138 2.51 -29.04 10.29
C ALA A 138 2.56 -27.51 10.36
N LYS A 139 1.41 -26.83 10.31
CA LYS A 139 1.35 -25.36 10.46
C LYS A 139 1.87 -24.87 11.82
N THR A 140 1.82 -25.69 12.88
CA THR A 140 2.40 -25.33 14.19
C THR A 140 3.91 -25.46 14.23
N SER A 141 4.50 -26.13 13.24
CA SER A 141 5.96 -26.30 13.09
C SER A 141 6.60 -25.23 12.21
N ILE A 142 5.81 -24.27 11.71
CA ILE A 142 6.33 -23.13 10.94
C ILE A 142 7.16 -22.26 11.89
N THR A 143 8.39 -21.97 11.49
CA THR A 143 9.21 -20.96 12.18
C THR A 143 8.86 -19.59 11.62
N TRP A 144 8.06 -18.83 12.37
CA TRP A 144 7.62 -17.49 11.97
C TRP A 144 8.74 -16.47 12.11
N LEU A 145 8.98 -15.71 11.03
CA LEU A 145 9.69 -14.44 11.09
C LEU A 145 8.72 -13.34 11.53
N PHE A 146 7.51 -13.34 10.94
CA PHE A 146 6.42 -12.44 11.28
C PHE A 146 5.09 -13.18 11.24
N ARG A 147 4.23 -12.86 12.20
CA ARG A 147 2.87 -13.39 12.32
C ARG A 147 1.92 -12.24 12.62
N ASP A 148 0.90 -12.06 11.77
CA ASP A 148 -0.08 -10.99 11.83
C ASP A 148 0.56 -9.58 11.92
N ALA A 149 1.71 -9.39 11.25
CA ALA A 149 2.46 -8.13 11.22
C ALA A 149 1.79 -7.09 10.32
N ALA A 150 2.06 -5.80 10.55
CA ALA A 150 1.30 -4.71 9.95
C ALA A 150 1.62 -4.52 8.45
N LEU A 151 0.62 -4.65 7.60
CA LEU A 151 0.72 -4.32 6.18
C LEU A 151 0.39 -2.84 5.94
N PRO A 152 1.17 -2.11 5.11
CA PRO A 152 0.85 -0.73 4.75
C PRO A 152 -0.56 -0.63 4.16
N PRO A 153 -1.38 0.33 4.64
CA PRO A 153 -2.78 0.41 4.28
C PRO A 153 -2.96 0.76 2.81
N ASN A 154 -3.92 0.09 2.17
CA ASN A 154 -4.49 0.54 0.91
C ASN A 154 -5.55 1.61 1.20
N LEU A 155 -5.23 2.87 0.89
CA LEU A 155 -6.10 4.02 1.21
C LEU A 155 -7.49 3.84 0.59
N LEU A 156 -7.56 3.51 -0.71
CA LEU A 156 -8.84 3.36 -1.43
C LEU A 156 -9.71 2.25 -0.83
N LEU A 157 -9.11 1.12 -0.46
CA LEU A 157 -9.81 0.00 0.14
C LEU A 157 -10.42 0.35 1.50
N SER A 158 -9.84 1.31 2.22
CA SER A 158 -10.31 1.77 3.54
C SER A 158 -11.42 2.82 3.48
N LEU A 159 -11.68 3.42 2.31
CA LEU A 159 -12.68 4.47 2.17
C LEU A 159 -14.12 3.91 2.26
N PRO A 160 -15.07 4.70 2.81
CA PRO A 160 -16.49 4.36 2.73
C PRO A 160 -16.95 4.09 1.29
N ILE A 161 -17.91 3.18 1.10
CA ILE A 161 -18.44 2.83 -0.24
C ILE A 161 -18.92 4.08 -0.99
N ALA A 162 -19.74 4.92 -0.33
CA ALA A 162 -20.26 6.15 -0.94
C ALA A 162 -19.15 7.08 -1.43
N THR A 163 -18.07 7.26 -0.65
CA THR A 163 -16.91 8.08 -1.05
C THR A 163 -16.22 7.51 -2.28
N ARG A 164 -16.06 6.18 -2.36
CA ARG A 164 -15.48 5.53 -3.53
C ARG A 164 -16.35 5.72 -4.77
N GLU A 165 -17.66 5.57 -4.64
CA GLU A 165 -18.62 5.78 -5.73
C GLU A 165 -18.57 7.22 -6.25
N THR A 166 -18.52 8.22 -5.35
CA THR A 166 -18.34 9.62 -5.75
C THR A 166 -17.03 9.84 -6.50
N ILE A 167 -15.92 9.30 -5.99
CA ILE A 167 -14.60 9.45 -6.62
C ILE A 167 -14.58 8.81 -8.00
N PHE A 168 -14.95 7.52 -8.12
CA PHE A 168 -14.82 6.77 -9.37
C PHE A 168 -15.96 7.03 -10.37
N GLY A 169 -17.11 7.54 -9.91
CA GLY A 169 -18.21 7.97 -10.76
C GLY A 169 -17.92 9.25 -11.55
N ALA A 170 -16.87 10.00 -11.21
CA ALA A 170 -16.52 11.22 -11.92
C ALA A 170 -15.94 10.94 -13.32
N GLY A 171 -16.47 11.64 -14.33
CA GLY A 171 -16.28 11.30 -15.75
C GLY A 171 -14.89 11.54 -16.36
N SER A 172 -13.88 12.00 -15.61
CA SER A 172 -12.50 12.11 -16.11
C SER A 172 -11.47 11.99 -14.99
N GLY A 173 -10.24 11.59 -15.32
CA GLY A 173 -9.20 11.40 -14.30
C GLY A 173 -8.87 12.66 -13.49
N GLN A 174 -8.99 13.86 -14.07
CA GLN A 174 -8.87 15.10 -13.29
C GLN A 174 -10.04 15.28 -12.33
N LYS A 175 -11.28 15.02 -12.77
CA LYS A 175 -12.46 15.14 -11.91
C LYS A 175 -12.40 14.12 -10.76
N ARG A 176 -12.00 12.88 -11.02
CA ARG A 176 -11.80 11.85 -9.98
C ARG A 176 -10.77 12.28 -8.93
N ILE A 177 -9.65 12.89 -9.35
CA ILE A 177 -8.65 13.42 -8.42
C ILE A 177 -9.19 14.61 -7.63
N ASN A 178 -9.99 15.48 -8.24
CA ASN A 178 -10.65 16.56 -7.49
C ASN A 178 -11.59 15.98 -6.41
N GLU A 179 -12.41 14.98 -6.74
CA GLU A 179 -13.27 14.30 -5.75
C GLU A 179 -12.46 13.61 -4.66
N LEU A 180 -11.37 12.91 -5.01
CA LEU A 180 -10.48 12.28 -4.03
C LEU A 180 -9.97 13.31 -3.02
N LEU A 181 -9.40 14.41 -3.50
CA LEU A 181 -8.82 15.45 -2.64
C LEU A 181 -9.87 16.28 -1.91
N ARG A 182 -11.11 16.33 -2.41
CA ARG A 182 -12.23 16.99 -1.74
C ARG A 182 -12.72 16.18 -0.55
N HIS A 183 -12.85 14.86 -0.72
CA HIS A 183 -13.44 13.99 0.31
C HIS A 183 -12.41 13.37 1.26
N VAL A 184 -11.19 13.09 0.79
CA VAL A 184 -10.13 12.48 1.59
C VAL A 184 -9.17 13.57 2.09
N ARG A 185 -9.40 14.03 3.31
CA ARG A 185 -8.67 15.14 3.96
C ARG A 185 -7.83 14.63 5.13
N GLY A 186 -6.74 15.33 5.44
CA GLY A 186 -5.89 15.04 6.60
C GLY A 186 -5.06 13.76 6.51
N VAL A 187 -5.14 13.03 5.39
CA VAL A 187 -4.43 11.76 5.16
C VAL A 187 -3.49 11.90 3.97
N LEU A 188 -2.33 11.24 4.04
CA LEU A 188 -1.37 11.19 2.95
C LEU A 188 -1.93 10.38 1.78
N ILE A 189 -1.89 10.98 0.59
CA ILE A 189 -2.23 10.37 -0.69
C ILE A 189 -0.93 10.13 -1.43
N ASP A 190 -0.62 8.87 -1.64
CA ASP A 190 0.60 8.43 -2.30
C ASP A 190 0.45 8.40 -3.83
N ARG A 191 1.57 8.10 -4.49
CA ARG A 191 1.61 7.99 -5.95
C ARG A 191 0.67 6.91 -6.46
N ASN A 192 0.65 5.72 -5.82
CA ASN A 192 -0.14 4.59 -6.30
C ASN A 192 -1.65 4.90 -6.26
N THR A 193 -2.11 5.52 -5.18
CA THR A 193 -3.49 6.01 -5.05
C THR A 193 -3.80 7.03 -6.14
N ALA A 194 -2.92 8.02 -6.33
CA ALA A 194 -3.15 9.06 -7.33
C ALA A 194 -3.23 8.52 -8.75
N VAL A 195 -2.35 7.60 -9.15
CA VAL A 195 -2.41 7.00 -10.50
C VAL A 195 -3.59 6.05 -10.66
N THR A 196 -3.98 5.34 -9.60
CA THR A 196 -5.16 4.46 -9.59
C THR A 196 -6.44 5.26 -9.78
N VAL A 197 -6.64 6.33 -9.01
CA VAL A 197 -7.82 7.20 -9.13
C VAL A 197 -7.82 7.93 -10.47
N ALA A 198 -6.67 8.43 -10.92
CA ALA A 198 -6.61 9.13 -12.20
C ALA A 198 -6.86 8.18 -13.39
N MET A 199 -6.51 6.91 -13.27
CA MET A 199 -6.50 5.89 -14.34
C MET A 199 -5.70 6.34 -15.57
N GLN A 200 -4.55 6.97 -15.33
CA GLN A 200 -3.63 7.49 -16.35
C GLN A 200 -2.25 7.73 -15.72
N GLN A 201 -1.20 7.77 -16.56
CA GLN A 201 0.18 7.95 -16.09
C GLN A 201 0.41 9.29 -15.35
N ASP A 202 -0.35 10.34 -15.69
CA ASP A 202 -0.14 11.69 -15.18
C ASP A 202 -0.88 12.00 -13.86
N GLY A 203 -1.31 11.00 -13.09
CA GLY A 203 -2.05 11.19 -11.83
C GLY A 203 -1.43 12.21 -10.86
N MET A 204 -0.09 12.20 -10.72
CA MET A 204 0.62 13.18 -9.90
C MET A 204 0.53 14.62 -10.43
N LYS A 205 0.49 14.79 -11.76
CA LYS A 205 0.24 16.09 -12.38
C LYS A 205 -1.20 16.55 -12.08
N ARG A 206 -2.17 15.63 -12.14
CA ARG A 206 -3.58 15.92 -11.81
C ARG A 206 -3.76 16.41 -10.37
N CYS A 207 -3.03 15.84 -9.40
CA CYS A 207 -3.04 16.35 -8.01
C CYS A 207 -2.54 17.80 -7.93
N ARG A 208 -1.50 18.16 -8.72
CA ARG A 208 -1.01 19.55 -8.78
C ARG A 208 -2.02 20.46 -9.48
N ASP A 209 -2.62 20.01 -10.57
CA ASP A 209 -3.62 20.79 -11.32
C ASP A 209 -4.90 21.02 -10.49
N ALA A 210 -5.26 20.08 -9.61
CA ALA A 210 -6.41 20.17 -8.71
C ALA A 210 -6.35 21.41 -7.78
N ARG A 211 -5.15 21.88 -7.42
CA ARG A 211 -4.94 23.10 -6.61
C ARG A 211 -5.69 24.31 -7.14
N LYS A 212 -5.80 24.46 -8.46
CA LYS A 212 -6.48 25.61 -9.10
C LYS A 212 -7.98 25.63 -8.87
N VAL A 213 -8.60 24.44 -8.81
CA VAL A 213 -10.04 24.29 -8.59
C VAL A 213 -10.33 24.30 -7.09
N LEU A 214 -9.62 23.45 -6.34
CA LEU A 214 -9.88 23.20 -4.93
C LEU A 214 -9.56 24.40 -4.02
N SER A 215 -8.58 25.24 -4.40
CA SER A 215 -8.34 26.50 -3.66
C SER A 215 -9.56 27.43 -3.66
N ARG A 216 -10.39 27.44 -4.71
CA ARG A 216 -11.63 28.24 -4.76
C ARG A 216 -12.70 27.75 -3.80
N GLU A 217 -12.58 26.50 -3.38
CA GLU A 217 -13.46 25.87 -2.39
C GLU A 217 -12.85 25.94 -0.98
N GLY A 218 -11.69 26.59 -0.82
CA GLY A 218 -11.01 26.67 0.46
C GLY A 218 -10.18 25.43 0.83
N ILE A 219 -9.83 24.58 -0.14
CA ILE A 219 -9.03 23.37 0.07
C ILE A 219 -7.60 23.57 -0.42
N ALA A 220 -6.64 23.37 0.48
CA ALA A 220 -5.22 23.35 0.15
C ALA A 220 -4.78 21.92 -0.18
N VAL A 221 -3.96 21.76 -1.24
CA VAL A 221 -3.38 20.47 -1.64
C VAL A 221 -1.85 20.54 -1.50
N LEU A 222 -1.38 20.27 -0.29
CA LEU A 222 0.00 20.43 0.13
C LEU A 222 0.85 19.26 -0.37
N GLY A 223 2.03 19.56 -0.90
CA GLY A 223 3.03 18.57 -1.31
C GLY A 223 4.29 18.63 -0.45
N HIS A 224 5.43 18.30 -1.05
CA HIS A 224 6.72 18.18 -0.35
C HIS A 224 7.69 19.37 -0.57
N GLN A 225 7.27 20.41 -1.29
CA GLN A 225 8.14 21.53 -1.70
C GLN A 225 7.61 22.88 -1.21
N ASN A 226 8.49 23.88 -1.26
CA ASN A 226 8.19 25.28 -0.97
C ASN A 226 7.49 25.44 0.38
N ASP A 227 6.32 26.11 0.42
CA ASP A 227 5.63 26.41 1.68
C ASP A 227 4.81 25.20 2.18
N SER A 228 4.56 24.20 1.33
CA SER A 228 3.70 23.06 1.67
C SER A 228 4.12 22.34 2.97
N PRO A 229 5.42 21.97 3.18
CA PRO A 229 5.84 21.30 4.42
C PRO A 229 5.67 22.18 5.66
N LYS A 230 5.95 23.49 5.55
CA LYS A 230 5.83 24.43 6.65
C LYS A 230 4.37 24.63 7.07
N ILE A 231 3.48 24.74 6.09
CA ILE A 231 2.03 24.83 6.32
C ILE A 231 1.52 23.55 6.97
N ALA A 232 1.88 22.37 6.44
CA ALA A 232 1.47 21.09 7.02
C ALA A 232 1.95 20.95 8.49
N GLN A 233 3.20 21.29 8.76
CA GLN A 233 3.76 21.25 10.11
C GLN A 233 3.06 22.22 11.08
N ALA A 234 2.80 23.46 10.65
CA ALA A 234 2.13 24.46 11.49
C ALA A 234 0.66 24.10 11.80
N LEU A 235 0.02 23.31 10.94
CA LEU A 235 -1.33 22.77 11.14
C LEU A 235 -1.32 21.41 11.85
N GLU A 236 -0.16 20.92 12.31
CA GLU A 236 0.03 19.61 12.93
C GLU A 236 -0.46 18.43 12.06
N LEU A 237 -0.35 18.60 10.73
CA LEU A 237 -0.68 17.56 9.76
C LEU A 237 0.56 16.72 9.42
N PRO A 238 0.37 15.47 8.96
CA PRO A 238 1.45 14.69 8.35
C PRO A 238 2.13 15.48 7.23
N VAL A 239 3.45 15.67 7.34
CA VAL A 239 4.25 16.39 6.33
C VAL A 239 4.46 15.47 5.12
N PRO A 240 3.97 15.83 3.91
CA PRO A 240 4.06 14.92 2.77
C PRO A 240 5.51 14.71 2.30
N PRO A 241 6.03 13.48 2.25
CA PRO A 241 7.31 13.21 1.61
C PRO A 241 7.20 13.34 0.09
N LYS A 242 8.33 13.26 -0.61
CA LYS A 242 8.37 13.31 -2.09
C LYS A 242 7.39 12.28 -2.67
N GLY A 243 6.57 12.72 -3.62
CA GLY A 243 5.58 11.87 -4.28
C GLY A 243 4.29 11.64 -3.50
N ASN A 244 4.06 12.39 -2.41
CA ASN A 244 2.83 12.35 -1.63
C ASN A 244 2.16 13.75 -1.59
N PHE A 245 0.86 13.74 -1.34
CA PHE A 245 0.06 14.95 -1.11
C PHE A 245 -0.82 14.77 0.12
N ILE A 246 -1.25 15.88 0.71
CA ILE A 246 -2.33 15.91 1.69
C ILE A 246 -3.29 17.03 1.31
N ALA A 247 -4.59 16.73 1.34
CA ALA A 247 -5.63 17.72 1.14
C ALA A 247 -6.22 18.14 2.49
N VAL A 248 -6.53 19.42 2.64
CA VAL A 248 -7.10 19.96 3.87
C VAL A 248 -7.97 21.17 3.56
N ARG A 249 -9.16 21.25 4.16
CA ARG A 249 -10.01 22.43 4.08
C ARG A 249 -9.59 23.43 5.15
N LEU A 250 -9.39 24.67 4.74
CA LEU A 250 -8.92 25.75 5.61
C LEU A 250 -9.98 26.86 5.71
N VAL A 251 -10.03 27.48 6.88
CA VAL A 251 -10.83 28.67 7.13
C VAL A 251 -9.94 29.75 7.72
N ARG A 252 -10.15 31.00 7.30
CA ARG A 252 -9.45 32.14 7.91
C ARG A 252 -9.94 32.30 9.34
N VAL A 253 -9.01 32.49 10.27
CA VAL A 253 -9.30 32.71 11.70
C VAL A 253 -8.72 34.04 12.16
N PRO A 254 -9.29 34.69 13.19
CA PRO A 254 -8.75 35.93 13.73
C PRO A 254 -7.32 35.79 14.26
N ASP A 255 -6.60 36.91 14.29
CA ASP A 255 -5.31 36.96 14.96
C ASP A 255 -5.47 36.66 16.47
N GLY A 256 -4.51 35.92 17.02
CA GLY A 256 -4.56 35.46 18.43
C GLY A 256 -5.35 34.17 18.67
N THR A 257 -5.88 33.52 17.63
CA THR A 257 -6.45 32.16 17.74
C THR A 257 -5.38 31.19 18.26
N ASN A 258 -5.59 30.67 19.48
CA ASN A 258 -4.66 29.77 20.19
C ASN A 258 -5.31 28.44 20.64
N ASP A 259 -6.60 28.25 20.36
CA ASP A 259 -7.36 27.04 20.72
C ASP A 259 -7.13 25.87 19.75
N ARG A 260 -6.43 26.10 18.63
CA ARG A 260 -6.10 25.10 17.61
C ARG A 260 -4.86 25.49 16.78
N PRO A 261 -4.20 24.52 16.12
CA PRO A 261 -3.09 24.79 15.21
C PRO A 261 -3.50 25.73 14.07
N THR A 262 -2.59 26.64 13.71
CA THR A 262 -2.82 27.63 12.66
C THR A 262 -1.56 27.83 11.81
N ALA A 263 -1.76 28.12 10.52
CA ALA A 263 -0.69 28.47 9.59
C ALA A 263 -0.90 29.88 9.04
N LEU A 264 0.21 30.60 8.87
CA LEU A 264 0.22 31.87 8.13
C LEU A 264 0.31 31.58 6.64
N ILE A 265 -0.65 32.10 5.88
CA ILE A 265 -0.70 31.98 4.42
C ILE A 265 -1.00 33.36 3.85
N ALA A 266 -0.07 33.90 3.05
CA ALA A 266 -0.18 35.23 2.47
C ALA A 266 -0.48 36.36 3.48
N GLY A 267 -0.01 36.23 4.72
CA GLY A 267 -0.18 37.22 5.79
C GLY A 267 -1.39 36.99 6.70
N ASP A 268 -2.34 36.14 6.30
CA ASP A 268 -3.52 35.79 7.09
C ASP A 268 -3.36 34.44 7.81
N ARG A 269 -4.02 34.29 8.95
CA ARG A 269 -4.05 33.03 9.72
C ARG A 269 -5.18 32.11 9.26
N TYR A 270 -4.83 30.85 9.04
CA TYR A 270 -5.76 29.79 8.66
C TYR A 270 -5.69 28.61 9.63
N ALA A 271 -6.83 28.00 9.89
CA ALA A 271 -6.93 26.75 10.65
C ALA A 271 -7.64 25.67 9.81
N VAL A 272 -7.44 24.40 10.18
CA VAL A 272 -8.20 23.27 9.63
C VAL A 272 -9.68 23.37 10.05
N THR A 273 -10.58 22.99 9.15
CA THR A 273 -12.00 22.80 9.45
C THR A 273 -12.51 21.47 8.91
N GLU A 274 -13.33 20.79 9.70
CA GLU A 274 -13.98 19.53 9.33
C GLU A 274 -15.29 19.75 8.54
N SER A 275 -15.76 21.00 8.41
CA SER A 275 -16.98 21.29 7.64
C SER A 275 -16.84 20.83 6.18
N ASP A 276 -17.92 20.26 5.65
CA ASP A 276 -18.01 19.88 4.24
C ASP A 276 -18.42 21.05 3.35
N GLU A 277 -18.93 22.13 3.93
CA GLU A 277 -19.30 23.32 3.18
C GLU A 277 -18.06 24.02 2.59
N PRO A 278 -18.12 24.51 1.33
CA PRO A 278 -17.07 25.32 0.77
C PRO A 278 -16.78 26.54 1.65
N THR A 279 -15.50 26.79 1.94
CA THR A 279 -15.07 28.01 2.64
C THR A 279 -14.63 29.05 1.61
N ALA A 280 -14.28 30.25 2.11
CA ALA A 280 -13.75 31.31 1.26
C ALA A 280 -12.53 30.81 0.47
N PRO A 281 -12.36 31.26 -0.80
CA PRO A 281 -11.20 30.91 -1.61
C PRO A 281 -9.88 31.16 -0.87
N LEU A 282 -8.94 30.23 -0.98
CA LEU A 282 -7.61 30.41 -0.42
C LEU A 282 -6.80 31.42 -1.23
N PRO A 283 -5.93 32.21 -0.56
CA PRO A 283 -4.93 33.01 -1.24
C PRO A 283 -3.93 32.10 -1.96
N SER A 284 -3.08 32.71 -2.78
CA SER A 284 -2.01 31.97 -3.48
C SER A 284 -1.06 31.32 -2.47
N ILE A 285 -0.91 30.00 -2.56
CA ILE A 285 0.09 29.22 -1.83
C ILE A 285 1.24 28.89 -2.77
N ARG A 286 2.47 29.12 -2.34
CA ARG A 286 3.66 28.68 -3.06
C ARG A 286 3.90 27.20 -2.76
N TYR A 287 3.25 26.35 -3.54
CA TYR A 287 3.23 24.89 -3.36
C TYR A 287 4.51 24.15 -3.70
#